data_AF-A0A497E6L7-F1
#
_entry.id   AF-A0A497E6L7-F1
#
_cell.length_a   1.000
_cell.length_b   1.000
_cell.length_c   1.000
_cell.angle_alpha   90.00
_cell.angle_beta   90.00
_cell.angle_gamma   90.00
#
_symmetry.space_group_name_H-M   'P 1'
#
loop_
_entity.id
_entity.type
_entity.pdbx_description
1 polymer ?
#
loop_
_entity_poly.entity_id
_entity_poly.type
_entity_poly.pdbx_seq_one_letter_code
_entity_poly.pdbx_strand_id
1 'polypeptide(L)'
;MSDICRREWRFYLEDMIEFAGKVLAYTEGLDQAGFVANELTYDATVRNLELIGEAATHIPDEVRTVHPEIPWRMIIATRNRLIHGY
;
A
#
# COMPACT_ATOMS: atom_id res chain seq x y z
N MET A 1 -21.90 -2.28 -25.78
CA MET A 1 -21.26 -1.29 -24.89
C MET A 1 -20.16 -2.02 -24.19
N SER A 2 -18.92 -1.73 -24.56
CA SER A 2 -17.71 -2.45 -24.20
C SER A 2 -17.62 -2.60 -22.69
N ASP A 3 -17.71 -3.83 -22.20
CA ASP A 3 -17.35 -4.19 -20.84
C ASP A 3 -15.85 -3.95 -20.73
N ILE A 4 -15.47 -2.79 -20.19
CA ILE A 4 -14.08 -2.45 -19.91
C ILE A 4 -13.64 -3.52 -18.91
N CYS A 5 -12.79 -4.46 -19.36
CA CYS A 5 -12.31 -5.58 -18.58
C CYS A 5 -11.73 -5.05 -17.26
N ARG A 6 -12.55 -5.07 -16.20
CA ARG A 6 -12.15 -4.60 -14.86
C ARG A 6 -11.09 -5.59 -14.40
N ARG A 7 -9.91 -5.07 -14.03
CA ARG A 7 -8.80 -5.90 -13.51
C ARG A 7 -9.33 -6.80 -12.39
N GLU A 8 -8.99 -8.09 -12.46
CA GLU A 8 -9.39 -9.04 -11.44
C GLU A 8 -8.80 -8.64 -10.08
N TRP A 9 -9.64 -8.66 -9.04
CA TRP A 9 -9.26 -8.07 -7.76
C TRP A 9 -8.04 -8.75 -7.11
N ARG A 10 -7.80 -10.02 -7.42
CA ARG A 10 -6.67 -10.81 -6.90
C ARG A 10 -5.32 -10.21 -7.26
N PHE A 11 -5.20 -9.59 -8.43
CA PHE A 11 -3.97 -8.92 -8.82
C PHE A 11 -3.63 -7.72 -7.93
N TYR A 12 -4.61 -7.09 -7.28
CA TYR A 12 -4.30 -6.04 -6.30
C TYR A 12 -3.70 -6.60 -5.01
N LEU A 13 -3.96 -7.86 -4.66
CA LEU A 13 -3.24 -8.51 -3.54
C LEU A 13 -1.77 -8.71 -3.91
N GLU A 14 -1.48 -9.14 -5.13
CA GLU A 14 -0.12 -9.30 -5.63
C GLU A 14 0.64 -7.97 -5.60
N ASP A 15 0.00 -6.89 -6.09
CA ASP A 15 0.55 -5.54 -6.00
C ASP A 15 0.85 -5.13 -4.56
N MET A 16 -0.08 -5.35 -3.62
CA MET A 16 0.12 -5.00 -2.21
C MET A 16 1.34 -5.74 -1.63
N ILE A 17 1.52 -7.02 -1.98
CA ILE A 17 2.67 -7.82 -1.54
C ILE A 17 3.97 -7.27 -2.17
N GLU A 18 3.96 -6.94 -3.46
CA GLU A 18 5.13 -6.39 -4.15
C GLU A 18 5.55 -5.05 -3.53
N PHE A 19 4.62 -4.12 -3.32
CA PHE A 19 4.89 -2.83 -2.71
C PHE A 19 5.38 -2.95 -1.28
N ALA A 20 4.80 -3.87 -0.49
CA ALA A 20 5.28 -4.15 0.86
C ALA A 20 6.72 -4.69 0.82
N GLY A 21 7.05 -5.58 -0.13
CA GLY A 21 8.40 -6.06 -0.35
C GLY A 21 9.40 -4.94 -0.66
N LYS A 22 9.01 -3.97 -1.51
CA LYS A 22 9.83 -2.79 -1.81
C LYS A 22 10.07 -1.93 -0.58
N VAL A 23 9.03 -1.65 0.22
CA VAL A 23 9.17 -0.89 1.47
C VAL A 23 10.18 -1.56 2.41
N LEU A 24 10.06 -2.88 2.61
CA LEU A 24 10.99 -3.62 3.45
C LEU A 24 12.43 -3.55 2.92
N ALA A 25 12.63 -3.74 1.61
CA ALA A 25 13.96 -3.68 1.00
C ALA A 25 14.58 -2.28 1.06
N TYR A 26 13.81 -1.21 0.85
CA TYR A 26 14.32 0.17 0.87
C TYR A 26 14.69 0.65 2.26
N THR A 27 14.04 0.11 3.28
CA THR A 27 14.24 0.49 4.69
C THR A 27 15.22 -0.44 5.42
N GLU A 28 15.69 -1.51 4.77
CA GLU A 28 16.57 -2.49 5.39
C GLU A 28 17.89 -1.84 5.85
N GLY A 29 18.24 -2.07 7.13
CA GLY A 29 19.47 -1.56 7.73
C GLY A 29 19.48 -0.06 8.03
N LEU A 30 18.40 0.67 7.73
CA LEU A 30 18.26 2.07 8.11
C LEU A 30 17.64 2.20 9.50
N ASP A 31 18.21 3.08 10.32
CA ASP A 31 17.51 3.64 11.47
C ASP A 31 16.63 4.83 11.04
N GLN A 32 15.88 5.39 11.97
CA GLN A 32 14.97 6.50 11.67
C GLN A 32 15.72 7.74 11.13
N ALA A 33 16.91 8.04 11.67
CA ALA A 33 17.68 9.20 11.23
C ALA A 33 18.21 9.00 9.80
N GLY A 34 18.75 7.82 9.49
CA GLY A 34 19.22 7.44 8.16
C GLY A 34 18.09 7.37 7.13
N PHE A 35 16.90 6.91 7.54
CA PHE A 35 15.72 6.89 6.70
C PHE A 35 15.26 8.30 6.31
N VAL A 36 15.13 9.21 7.29
CA VAL A 36 14.66 10.59 7.05
C VAL A 36 15.70 11.42 6.29
N ALA A 37 16.99 11.15 6.47
CA ALA A 37 18.05 11.87 5.78
C ALA A 37 18.20 11.46 4.30
N ASN A 38 17.69 10.30 3.90
CA ASN A 38 17.74 9.81 2.53
C ASN A 38 16.42 10.09 1.81
N GLU A 39 16.30 11.28 1.22
CA GLU A 39 15.08 11.77 0.57
C GLU A 39 14.52 10.80 -0.48
N LEU A 40 15.38 10.21 -1.32
CA LEU A 40 14.93 9.26 -2.35
C LEU A 40 14.31 8.00 -1.73
N THR A 41 14.96 7.45 -0.70
CA THR A 41 14.43 6.28 0.02
C THR A 41 13.14 6.62 0.76
N TYR A 42 13.08 7.80 1.38
CA TYR A 42 11.89 8.29 2.06
C TYR A 42 10.70 8.40 1.10
N ASP A 43 10.87 9.13 0.00
CA ASP A 43 9.83 9.35 -1.00
C ASP A 43 9.37 8.04 -1.65
N ALA A 44 10.32 7.17 -2.02
CA ALA A 44 10.01 5.86 -2.58
C ALA A 44 9.22 4.99 -1.59
N THR A 45 9.57 5.05 -0.30
CA THR A 45 8.87 4.29 0.75
C THR A 45 7.45 4.80 0.95
N VAL A 46 7.29 6.12 1.10
CA VAL A 46 5.97 6.77 1.23
C VAL A 46 5.09 6.44 0.03
N ARG A 47 5.64 6.52 -1.19
CA ARG A 47 4.89 6.18 -2.40
C ARG A 47 4.41 4.74 -2.42
N ASN A 48 5.24 3.77 -2.03
CA ASN A 48 4.81 2.37 -1.98
C ASN A 48 3.74 2.15 -0.90
N LEU A 49 3.81 2.84 0.25
CA LEU A 49 2.76 2.78 1.27
C LEU A 49 1.41 3.34 0.76
N GLU A 50 1.43 4.42 -0.02
CA GLU A 50 0.21 4.94 -0.68
C GLU A 50 -0.38 3.93 -1.66
N LEU A 51 0.47 3.28 -2.48
CA LEU A 51 0.04 2.30 -3.47
C LEU A 51 -0.57 1.04 -2.83
N ILE A 52 -0.05 0.60 -1.67
CA ILE A 52 -0.67 -0.48 -0.88
C ILE A 52 -2.09 -0.08 -0.46
N GLY A 53 -2.26 1.14 0.05
CA GLY A 53 -3.57 1.65 0.47
C GLY A 53 -4.56 1.77 -0.70
N GLU A 54 -4.10 2.26 -1.86
CA GLU A 54 -4.89 2.34 -3.09
C GLU A 54 -5.31 0.95 -3.57
N ALA A 55 -4.38 0.00 -3.70
CA ALA A 55 -4.67 -1.36 -4.11
C ALA A 55 -5.68 -2.06 -3.18
N ALA A 56 -5.58 -1.80 -1.86
CA ALA A 56 -6.53 -2.31 -0.88
C ALA A 56 -7.98 -1.82 -1.09
N THR A 57 -8.20 -0.65 -1.72
CA THR A 57 -9.56 -0.16 -2.03
C THR A 57 -10.25 -0.95 -3.14
N HIS A 58 -9.48 -1.63 -3.99
CA HIS A 58 -10.00 -2.44 -5.09
C HIS A 58 -10.35 -3.87 -4.66
N ILE A 59 -10.05 -4.24 -3.41
CA ILE A 59 -10.45 -5.53 -2.83
C ILE A 59 -11.94 -5.48 -2.45
N PRO A 60 -12.77 -6.44 -2.92
CA PRO A 60 -14.20 -6.48 -2.60
C PRO A 60 -14.47 -6.49 -1.10
N ASP A 61 -15.54 -5.80 -0.67
CA ASP A 61 -15.95 -5.78 0.74
C ASP A 61 -16.20 -7.19 1.28
N GLU A 62 -16.85 -8.07 0.50
CA GLU A 62 -17.08 -9.47 0.87
C GLU A 62 -15.78 -10.21 1.24
N VAL A 63 -14.70 -10.00 0.50
CA VAL A 63 -13.38 -10.58 0.80
C VAL A 63 -12.81 -9.97 2.08
N ARG A 64 -12.87 -8.64 2.20
CA ARG A 64 -12.34 -7.94 3.38
C ARG A 64 -13.07 -8.32 4.67
N THR A 65 -14.39 -8.55 4.61
CA THR A 65 -15.19 -8.96 5.77
C THR A 65 -14.91 -10.39 6.23
N VAL A 66 -14.52 -11.29 5.32
CA VAL A 66 -14.15 -12.67 5.65
C VAL A 66 -12.74 -12.76 6.25
N HIS A 67 -11.90 -11.74 6.04
CA HIS A 67 -10.53 -11.65 6.56
C HIS A 67 -10.33 -10.47 7.53
N PRO A 68 -11.02 -10.43 8.69
CA PRO A 68 -10.94 -9.32 9.64
C PRO A 68 -9.60 -9.23 10.39
N GLU A 69 -8.77 -10.28 10.34
CA GLU A 69 -7.41 -10.30 10.88
C GLU A 69 -6.47 -9.33 10.16
N ILE A 70 -6.79 -8.99 8.92
CA ILE A 70 -6.07 -7.97 8.15
C ILE A 70 -6.71 -6.60 8.48
N PRO A 71 -5.93 -5.59 8.91
CA PRO A 71 -6.46 -4.30 9.32
C PRO A 71 -6.80 -3.41 8.10
N TRP A 72 -7.73 -3.86 7.24
CA TRP A 72 -8.09 -3.23 5.97
C TRP A 72 -8.37 -1.73 6.08
N ARG A 73 -9.15 -1.33 7.09
CA ARG A 73 -9.51 0.08 7.31
C ARG A 73 -8.27 0.93 7.58
N MET A 74 -7.30 0.41 8.32
CA MET A 74 -6.06 1.11 8.62
C MET A 74 -5.20 1.22 7.37
N ILE A 75 -5.03 0.12 6.62
CA ILE A 75 -4.24 0.09 5.37
C ILE A 75 -4.78 1.12 4.36
N ILE A 76 -6.09 1.15 4.16
CA ILE A 76 -6.74 2.11 3.26
C ILE A 76 -6.59 3.55 3.79
N ALA A 77 -6.72 3.75 5.11
CA ALA A 77 -6.58 5.07 5.72
C ALA A 77 -5.14 5.63 5.67
N THR A 78 -4.12 4.77 5.61
CA THR A 78 -2.71 5.19 5.49
C THR A 78 -2.49 6.09 4.28
N ARG A 79 -3.07 5.74 3.12
CA ARG A 79 -3.06 6.60 1.91
C ARG A 79 -3.60 8.00 2.22
N ASN A 80 -4.72 8.09 2.91
CA ASN A 80 -5.33 9.36 3.24
C ASN A 80 -4.45 10.18 4.17
N ARG A 81 -3.79 9.55 5.15
CA ARG A 81 -2.90 10.27 6.05
C ARG A 81 -1.66 10.81 5.33
N LEU A 82 -1.04 10.00 4.47
CA LEU A 82 0.17 10.37 3.73
C LEU A 82 -0.09 11.51 2.72
N ILE A 83 -1.22 11.47 2.00
CA ILE A 83 -1.59 12.52 1.05
C ILE A 83 -1.91 13.86 1.75
N HIS A 84 -2.40 13.82 3.00
CA HIS A 84 -2.75 15.03 3.75
C HIS A 84 -1.63 15.58 4.64
N GLY A 85 -0.45 14.94 4.64
CA GLY A 85 0.77 15.49 5.25
C GLY A 85 0.79 15.54 6.79
N TYR A 86 0.14 14.60 7.49
CA TYR A 86 0.15 14.52 8.97
C TYR A 86 1.03 13.43 9.54
#